data_AF-A0A327ZKV6-F1
#
_entry.id   AF-A0A327ZKV6-F1
#
_cell.length_a   1.000
_cell.length_b   1.000
_cell.length_c   1.000
_cell.angle_alpha   90.00
_cell.angle_beta   90.00
_cell.angle_gamma   90.00
#
_symmetry.space_group_name_H-M   'P 1'
#
loop_
_entity.id
_entity.type
_entity.pdbx_description
1 polymer ?
#
loop_
_entity_poly.entity_id
_entity_poly.type
_entity_poly.pdbx_seq_one_letter_code
_entity_poly.pdbx_strand_id
1 'polypeptide(L)'
;MPRIPRLAVPAVLTATALAAWVAPAPAFAAGPAAAAALAANQASHLDAADLVWNTSDEAAVTLTGTSATTSSPNVTVSGSTVTVNAAGTYRFSGTLTSGQIVVNSTGTGLVRIILNGVTVTGGTGAVNVIAADEVLLFLAAGTTNRLTDGTASADGAIASAADLTIAGTGSLVVTGNANDAINVKDGLVVAGGTITATAPDDALRGQDYVIVSGGTITATAGGDGLKSDNDEDAARGYVAVTGGTATVTATGDALTGSTDVIVSGGTITAKSGGGSTVTPGETSAKGLKAGVLLVISDGRVGVDASDDGLHSDANITVDGGTTTVATGDDGVHAETNVAVSGGSVSVTKAYEGVEGLKVLISGGSVSATASDDAFNASDPAYGEMQNSPNALISITGGSVVASGGTDGLDSNGALTIGGGTVVVTGSATRGGGEGGLDSNGALTITGGTLVSSGISATTSTLPSSGQGWVSITFSANQPAGTVVHLATSSGTQIASYQPAKAFRGVVFSSSQITRGTTYAVRTGGTVSGTAVGGGLYTGGTLSGNQVSTVVAGAR
;
A
#
# COMPACT_ATOMS: atom_id res chain seq x y z
N MET A 1 34.69 67.06 29.66
CA MET A 1 33.49 66.98 28.78
C MET A 1 33.64 65.77 27.88
N PRO A 2 32.59 64.95 27.71
CA PRO A 2 32.50 63.73 28.51
C PRO A 2 32.79 62.43 27.74
N ARG A 3 33.21 61.44 28.54
CA ARG A 3 33.43 60.03 28.20
C ARG A 3 32.15 59.41 27.60
N ILE A 4 32.26 58.77 26.45
CA ILE A 4 31.25 57.82 25.97
C ILE A 4 31.44 56.51 26.76
N PRO A 5 30.42 56.01 27.48
CA PRO A 5 30.55 54.77 28.23
C PRO A 5 30.43 53.57 27.31
N ARG A 6 31.31 52.57 27.55
CA ARG A 6 31.08 51.19 27.13
C ARG A 6 29.90 50.64 27.92
N LEU A 7 28.89 50.12 27.22
CA LEU A 7 27.93 49.18 27.79
C LEU A 7 28.00 47.89 26.96
N ALA A 8 28.43 46.82 27.62
CA ALA A 8 28.34 45.44 27.14
C ALA A 8 27.30 44.74 27.99
N VAL A 9 26.28 44.14 27.36
CA VAL A 9 25.61 42.91 27.84
C VAL A 9 25.02 42.21 26.60
N PRO A 10 25.20 40.89 26.44
CA PRO A 10 24.64 40.11 25.33
C PRO A 10 23.16 39.82 25.58
N ALA A 11 22.32 39.98 24.57
CA ALA A 11 20.96 39.45 24.59
C ALA A 11 21.02 37.94 24.34
N VAL A 12 20.76 37.16 25.38
CA VAL A 12 20.42 35.74 25.28
C VAL A 12 19.08 35.64 24.56
N LEU A 13 19.09 35.08 23.34
CA LEU A 13 17.88 34.70 22.63
C LEU A 13 17.42 33.34 23.20
N THR A 14 16.49 33.35 24.14
CA THR A 14 15.79 32.13 24.54
C THR A 14 14.83 31.74 23.42
N ALA A 15 15.19 30.70 22.66
CA ALA A 15 14.28 30.04 21.73
C ALA A 15 13.18 29.35 22.55
N THR A 16 12.01 29.99 22.62
CA THR A 16 10.78 29.31 23.04
C THR A 16 10.30 28.50 21.84
N ALA A 17 10.48 27.18 21.92
CA ALA A 17 9.90 26.25 20.96
C ALA A 17 8.38 26.32 21.10
N LEU A 18 7.70 26.99 20.17
CA LEU A 18 6.27 26.86 19.99
C LEU A 18 6.03 25.44 19.43
N ALA A 19 5.62 24.51 20.29
CA ALA A 19 5.06 23.25 19.85
C ALA A 19 3.76 23.58 19.09
N ALA A 20 3.84 23.61 17.76
CA ALA A 20 2.65 23.65 16.93
C ALA A 20 1.88 22.36 17.22
N TRP A 21 0.75 22.50 17.92
CA TRP A 21 -0.24 21.44 18.04
C TRP A 21 -0.77 21.19 16.63
N VAL A 22 -0.17 20.23 15.94
CA VAL A 22 -0.71 19.72 14.68
C VAL A 22 -2.03 19.08 15.06
N ALA A 23 -3.13 19.76 14.74
CA ALA A 23 -4.44 19.15 14.84
C ALA A 23 -4.39 17.84 14.04
N PRO A 24 -4.86 16.70 14.59
CA PRO A 24 -4.94 15.47 13.82
C PRO A 24 -5.70 15.78 12.53
N ALA A 25 -5.17 15.34 11.38
CA ALA A 25 -5.90 15.40 10.13
C ALA A 25 -7.30 14.82 10.36
N PRO A 26 -8.37 15.41 9.78
CA PRO A 26 -9.71 14.86 9.96
C PRO A 26 -9.66 13.38 9.58
N ALA A 27 -10.18 12.51 10.45
CA ALA A 27 -10.38 11.11 10.12
C ALA A 27 -11.31 11.08 8.90
N PHE A 28 -10.74 10.80 7.72
CA PHE A 28 -11.53 10.54 6.54
C PHE A 28 -12.29 9.25 6.82
N ALA A 29 -13.61 9.25 6.57
CA ALA A 29 -14.40 8.05 6.71
C ALA A 29 -13.81 6.99 5.76
N ALA A 30 -13.72 5.74 6.22
CA ALA A 30 -13.36 4.63 5.35
C ALA A 30 -14.21 4.70 4.08
N GLY A 31 -13.57 4.65 2.91
CA GLY A 31 -14.28 4.51 1.65
C GLY A 31 -15.18 3.26 1.66
N PRO A 32 -16.20 3.22 0.79
CA PRO A 32 -17.25 2.21 0.87
C PRO A 32 -16.72 0.77 0.77
N ALA A 33 -15.65 0.52 0.02
CA ALA A 33 -15.07 -0.82 -0.07
C ALA A 33 -14.46 -1.28 1.27
N ALA A 34 -13.61 -0.46 1.90
CA ALA A 34 -13.01 -0.83 3.18
C ALA A 34 -14.04 -0.91 4.31
N ALA A 35 -15.04 -0.03 4.31
CA ALA A 35 -16.14 -0.09 5.27
C ALA A 35 -16.93 -1.39 5.16
N ALA A 36 -17.21 -1.87 3.93
CA ALA A 36 -17.89 -3.13 3.71
C ALA A 36 -17.04 -4.34 4.13
N ALA A 37 -15.75 -4.35 3.78
CA ALA A 37 -14.82 -5.41 4.18
C ALA A 37 -14.67 -5.50 5.70
N LEU A 38 -14.44 -4.37 6.39
CA LEU A 38 -14.35 -4.33 7.84
C LEU A 38 -15.64 -4.75 8.55
N ALA A 39 -16.81 -4.51 7.94
CA ALA A 39 -18.09 -4.97 8.50
C ALA A 39 -18.34 -6.48 8.31
N ALA A 40 -17.68 -7.10 7.33
CA ALA A 40 -17.73 -8.55 7.11
C ALA A 40 -16.76 -9.30 8.03
N ASN A 41 -15.65 -8.66 8.38
CA ASN A 41 -14.65 -9.20 9.29
C ASN A 41 -15.06 -9.10 10.76
N GLN A 42 -14.48 -9.97 11.60
CA GLN A 42 -14.67 -9.94 13.05
C GLN A 42 -14.26 -8.57 13.58
N ALA A 43 -15.14 -7.94 14.36
CA ALA A 43 -14.85 -6.65 14.96
C ALA A 43 -13.68 -6.71 15.95
N SER A 44 -12.96 -5.60 16.06
CA SER A 44 -11.94 -5.41 17.08
C SER A 44 -12.50 -5.60 18.49
N HIS A 45 -11.70 -6.20 19.38
CA HIS A 45 -12.00 -6.27 20.81
C HIS A 45 -11.94 -4.91 21.53
N LEU A 46 -11.20 -3.94 21.00
CA LEU A 46 -10.93 -2.67 21.69
C LEU A 46 -12.22 -1.85 21.91
N ASP A 47 -12.56 -1.61 23.18
CA ASP A 47 -13.55 -0.60 23.58
C ASP A 47 -12.86 0.72 23.97
N ALA A 48 -13.46 1.85 23.60
CA ALA A 48 -12.97 3.16 24.03
C ALA A 48 -12.94 3.31 25.57
N ALA A 49 -13.81 2.58 26.28
CA ALA A 49 -13.83 2.51 27.74
C ALA A 49 -12.55 1.88 28.32
N ASP A 50 -11.85 1.01 27.59
CA ASP A 50 -10.61 0.37 28.04
C ASP A 50 -9.45 1.34 28.15
N LEU A 51 -9.55 2.50 27.50
CA LEU A 51 -8.56 3.56 27.56
C LEU A 51 -8.80 4.55 28.72
N VAL A 52 -9.83 4.33 29.54
CA VAL A 52 -10.23 5.23 30.62
C VAL A 52 -10.27 4.48 31.96
N TRP A 53 -9.59 5.02 32.98
CA TRP A 53 -9.60 4.48 34.34
C TRP A 53 -9.26 5.58 35.36
N ASN A 54 -9.51 5.33 36.65
CA ASN A 54 -9.02 6.21 37.70
C ASN A 54 -7.60 5.80 38.08
N THR A 55 -6.67 6.75 38.07
CA THR A 55 -5.27 6.49 38.46
C THR A 55 -5.10 6.05 39.91
N SER A 56 -6.10 6.29 40.77
CA SER A 56 -6.14 5.76 42.14
C SER A 56 -6.32 4.24 42.21
N ASP A 57 -6.83 3.63 41.16
CA ASP A 57 -7.12 2.19 41.10
C ASP A 57 -5.88 1.38 40.67
N GLU A 58 -4.77 2.07 40.38
CA GLU A 58 -3.53 1.46 39.93
C GLU A 58 -2.78 0.78 41.08
N ALA A 59 -2.59 -0.54 40.95
CA ALA A 59 -1.69 -1.30 41.79
C ALA A 59 -0.24 -1.13 41.31
N ALA A 60 0.63 -0.57 42.15
CA ALA A 60 2.06 -0.44 41.84
C ALA A 60 2.79 -1.79 41.92
N VAL A 61 3.63 -2.07 40.92
CA VAL A 61 4.53 -3.22 40.84
C VAL A 61 5.92 -2.74 40.43
N THR A 62 6.89 -2.82 41.33
CA THR A 62 8.26 -2.33 41.08
C THR A 62 9.21 -3.50 40.88
N LEU A 63 9.82 -3.60 39.72
CA LEU A 63 10.78 -4.64 39.35
C LEU A 63 12.19 -4.26 39.84
N THR A 64 12.87 -5.16 40.54
CA THR A 64 14.10 -4.89 41.32
C THR A 64 15.33 -5.65 40.84
N GLY A 65 15.37 -6.05 39.58
CA GLY A 65 16.44 -6.80 38.92
C GLY A 65 16.19 -8.31 38.93
N THR A 66 16.13 -8.92 40.11
CA THR A 66 15.91 -10.37 40.28
C THR A 66 14.57 -10.71 40.95
N SER A 67 13.77 -9.70 41.27
CA SER A 67 12.45 -9.86 41.88
C SER A 67 11.58 -8.62 41.66
N ALA A 68 10.46 -8.52 42.38
CA ALA A 68 9.57 -7.36 42.36
C ALA A 68 8.94 -7.11 43.73
N THR A 69 8.45 -5.88 43.93
CA THR A 69 7.68 -5.48 45.12
C THR A 69 6.31 -4.96 44.72
N THR A 70 5.29 -5.31 45.50
CA THR A 70 3.91 -4.86 45.32
C THR A 70 3.12 -5.02 46.61
N SER A 71 2.07 -4.22 46.78
CA SER A 71 1.08 -4.37 47.84
C SER A 71 -0.24 -5.00 47.36
N SER A 72 -0.36 -5.29 46.06
CA SER A 72 -1.59 -5.83 45.49
C SER A 72 -1.76 -7.31 45.83
N PRO A 73 -2.91 -7.73 46.38
CA PRO A 73 -3.18 -9.15 46.61
C PRO A 73 -3.37 -9.94 45.32
N ASN A 74 -3.59 -9.26 44.19
CA ASN A 74 -3.79 -9.90 42.89
C ASN A 74 -2.47 -10.20 42.17
N VAL A 75 -1.33 -9.81 42.74
CA VAL A 75 -0.01 -10.00 42.13
C VAL A 75 0.84 -10.92 43.01
N THR A 76 1.28 -12.04 42.45
CA THR A 76 2.19 -12.99 43.09
C THR A 76 3.60 -12.79 42.56
N VAL A 77 4.58 -12.67 43.47
CA VAL A 77 6.00 -12.59 43.10
C VAL A 77 6.69 -13.89 43.53
N SER A 78 7.22 -14.64 42.57
CA SER A 78 8.01 -15.85 42.80
C SER A 78 9.36 -15.71 42.13
N GLY A 79 10.38 -15.32 42.91
CA GLY A 79 11.69 -14.96 42.36
C GLY A 79 11.55 -13.80 41.37
N SER A 80 11.99 -14.03 40.13
CA SER A 80 11.90 -13.08 39.01
C SER A 80 10.65 -13.27 38.12
N THR A 81 9.71 -14.12 38.52
CA THR A 81 8.41 -14.27 37.87
C THR A 81 7.36 -13.48 38.63
N VAL A 82 6.68 -12.56 37.94
CA VAL A 82 5.64 -11.69 38.51
C VAL A 82 4.31 -12.01 37.83
N THR A 83 3.38 -12.63 38.56
CA THR A 83 2.11 -13.10 38.02
C THR A 83 0.94 -12.22 38.45
N VAL A 84 0.21 -11.66 37.50
CA VAL A 84 -1.07 -10.97 37.69
C VAL A 84 -2.19 -12.00 37.57
N ASN A 85 -2.97 -12.19 38.63
CA ASN A 85 -3.94 -13.30 38.75
C ASN A 85 -5.40 -12.88 38.60
N ALA A 86 -5.68 -11.59 38.39
CA ALA A 86 -7.05 -11.07 38.27
C ALA A 86 -7.11 -9.80 37.40
N ALA A 87 -8.27 -9.53 36.82
CA ALA A 87 -8.59 -8.26 36.18
C ALA A 87 -8.30 -7.06 37.10
N GLY A 88 -7.94 -5.93 36.51
CA GLY A 88 -7.53 -4.74 37.24
C GLY A 88 -6.46 -3.92 36.52
N THR A 89 -6.00 -2.85 37.18
CA THR A 89 -4.98 -1.95 36.61
C THR A 89 -3.68 -2.04 37.41
N TYR A 90 -2.59 -2.35 36.73
CA TYR A 90 -1.29 -2.61 37.34
C TYR A 90 -0.21 -1.76 36.70
N ARG A 91 0.43 -0.88 37.46
CA ARG A 91 1.52 -0.02 36.99
C ARG A 91 2.87 -0.66 37.29
N PHE A 92 3.55 -1.10 36.24
CA PHE A 92 4.88 -1.66 36.30
C PHE A 92 5.96 -0.60 36.07
N SER A 93 7.06 -0.70 36.82
CA SER A 93 8.26 0.11 36.62
C SER A 93 9.52 -0.67 37.02
N GLY A 94 10.69 -0.24 36.54
CA GLY A 94 11.97 -0.86 36.91
C GLY A 94 12.37 -2.01 35.98
N THR A 95 13.26 -2.89 36.45
CA THR A 95 13.92 -3.88 35.60
C THR A 95 13.80 -5.31 36.14
N LEU A 96 13.65 -6.30 35.25
CA LEU A 96 13.98 -7.71 35.49
C LEU A 96 15.08 -8.14 34.51
N THR A 97 16.23 -8.59 35.01
CA THR A 97 17.38 -8.96 34.17
C THR A 97 17.32 -10.39 33.64
N SER A 98 16.51 -11.24 34.27
CA SER A 98 16.21 -12.62 33.86
C SER A 98 14.89 -13.01 34.52
N GLY A 99 13.77 -12.59 33.93
CA GLY A 99 12.45 -12.73 34.55
C GLY A 99 11.30 -12.56 33.58
N GLN A 100 10.08 -12.68 34.08
CA GLN A 100 8.89 -12.66 33.25
C GLN A 100 7.73 -11.99 33.99
N ILE A 101 6.96 -11.19 33.27
CA ILE A 101 5.62 -10.75 33.69
C ILE A 101 4.62 -11.75 33.11
N VAL A 102 3.83 -12.38 33.97
CA VAL A 102 2.83 -13.37 33.59
C VAL A 102 1.44 -12.82 33.88
N VAL A 103 0.50 -12.99 32.96
CA VAL A 103 -0.93 -12.76 33.20
C VAL A 103 -1.64 -14.11 33.18
N ASN A 104 -2.30 -14.43 34.28
CA ASN A 104 -3.09 -15.65 34.43
C ASN A 104 -4.38 -15.33 35.22
N SER A 105 -5.21 -14.48 34.62
CA SER A 105 -6.51 -14.07 35.14
C SER A 105 -7.61 -14.87 34.45
N THR A 106 -8.14 -15.90 35.11
CA THR A 106 -9.20 -16.76 34.53
C THR A 106 -10.62 -16.20 34.68
N GLY A 107 -10.77 -15.04 35.33
CA GLY A 107 -12.04 -14.33 35.46
C GLY A 107 -12.28 -13.36 34.30
N THR A 108 -13.49 -12.81 34.24
CA THR A 108 -13.90 -11.80 33.25
C THR A 108 -13.32 -10.43 33.57
N GLY A 109 -13.10 -9.62 32.53
CA GLY A 109 -12.69 -8.22 32.62
C GLY A 109 -11.23 -7.99 32.24
N LEU A 110 -10.95 -6.72 31.93
CA LEU A 110 -9.66 -6.26 31.43
C LEU A 110 -8.53 -6.39 32.45
N VAL A 111 -7.41 -6.97 32.02
CA VAL A 111 -6.12 -6.82 32.70
C VAL A 111 -5.33 -5.68 32.04
N ARG A 112 -5.27 -4.54 32.70
CA ARG A 112 -4.51 -3.37 32.22
C ARG A 112 -3.12 -3.36 32.84
N ILE A 113 -2.09 -3.53 32.02
CA ILE A 113 -0.67 -3.46 32.38
C ILE A 113 -0.11 -2.13 31.87
N ILE A 114 0.15 -1.21 32.79
CA ILE A 114 0.77 0.09 32.46
C ILE A 114 2.29 -0.07 32.55
N LEU A 115 2.98 0.06 31.42
CA LEU A 115 4.45 0.03 31.35
C LEU A 115 5.01 1.43 31.53
N ASN A 116 5.66 1.68 32.67
CA ASN A 116 6.21 2.98 33.07
C ASN A 116 7.73 2.91 33.26
N GLY A 117 8.46 2.80 32.16
CA GLY A 117 9.92 2.66 32.16
C GLY A 117 10.35 1.25 32.58
N VAL A 118 9.71 0.23 32.00
CA VAL A 118 9.94 -1.18 32.29
C VAL A 118 11.03 -1.74 31.39
N THR A 119 11.98 -2.49 31.93
CA THR A 119 12.89 -3.34 31.15
C THR A 119 12.81 -4.78 31.63
N VAL A 120 12.45 -5.72 30.76
CA VAL A 120 12.41 -7.14 31.08
C VAL A 120 13.21 -7.90 30.03
N THR A 121 14.23 -8.61 30.47
CA THR A 121 14.91 -9.66 29.70
C THR A 121 14.45 -10.99 30.25
N GLY A 122 13.64 -11.72 29.48
CA GLY A 122 13.09 -13.02 29.86
C GLY A 122 13.85 -14.17 29.23
N GLY A 123 13.84 -15.35 29.85
CA GLY A 123 14.42 -16.55 29.25
C GLY A 123 13.54 -17.13 28.14
N THR A 124 12.24 -17.25 28.42
CA THR A 124 11.22 -17.84 27.53
C THR A 124 10.16 -16.84 27.07
N GLY A 125 10.34 -15.55 27.37
CA GLY A 125 9.40 -14.46 27.06
C GLY A 125 9.42 -13.39 28.16
N ALA A 126 9.26 -12.12 27.79
CA ALA A 126 9.25 -11.01 28.74
C ALA A 126 7.86 -10.76 29.34
N VAL A 127 6.82 -10.83 28.51
CA VAL A 127 5.41 -10.83 28.90
C VAL A 127 4.74 -12.07 28.34
N ASN A 128 4.06 -12.82 29.20
CA ASN A 128 3.36 -14.05 28.81
C ASN A 128 1.93 -14.05 29.39
N VAL A 129 0.92 -13.93 28.54
CA VAL A 129 -0.49 -14.04 28.93
C VAL A 129 -0.95 -15.48 28.69
N ILE A 130 -1.13 -16.20 29.78
CA ILE A 130 -1.61 -17.58 29.80
C ILE A 130 -3.14 -17.60 29.72
N ALA A 131 -3.79 -16.69 30.43
CA ALA A 131 -5.24 -16.52 30.43
C ALA A 131 -5.60 -15.08 30.84
N ALA A 132 -6.53 -14.50 30.10
CA ALA A 132 -7.24 -13.26 30.40
C ALA A 132 -8.53 -13.23 29.56
N ASP A 133 -9.50 -12.42 29.96
CA ASP A 133 -10.62 -12.05 29.08
C ASP A 133 -10.09 -11.14 27.95
N GLU A 134 -9.34 -10.10 28.34
CA GLU A 134 -8.62 -9.20 27.44
C GLU A 134 -7.42 -8.58 28.18
N VAL A 135 -6.37 -8.20 27.45
CA VAL A 135 -5.21 -7.49 27.99
C VAL A 135 -4.97 -6.16 27.28
N LEU A 136 -4.74 -5.11 28.06
CA LEU A 136 -4.25 -3.82 27.57
C LEU A 136 -2.82 -3.57 28.08
N LEU A 137 -1.86 -3.52 27.16
CA LEU A 137 -0.52 -2.98 27.39
C LEU A 137 -0.51 -1.47 27.15
N PHE A 138 -0.56 -0.67 28.21
CA PHE A 138 -0.57 0.79 28.12
C PHE A 138 0.83 1.38 28.32
N LEU A 139 1.35 2.08 27.31
CA LEU A 139 2.67 2.69 27.30
C LEU A 139 2.62 4.08 27.94
N ALA A 140 3.16 4.21 29.15
CA ALA A 140 3.13 5.48 29.88
C ALA A 140 3.90 6.58 29.14
N ALA A 141 3.29 7.76 29.07
CA ALA A 141 3.85 8.91 28.35
C ALA A 141 5.26 9.26 28.83
N GLY A 142 6.15 9.58 27.89
CA GLY A 142 7.53 10.00 28.20
C GLY A 142 8.44 8.88 28.70
N THR A 143 8.00 7.62 28.66
CA THR A 143 8.82 6.47 29.04
C THR A 143 9.19 5.60 27.86
N THR A 144 10.30 4.87 27.99
CA THR A 144 10.70 3.82 27.07
C THR A 144 10.68 2.49 27.79
N ASN A 145 9.94 1.54 27.25
CA ASN A 145 9.81 0.19 27.76
C ASN A 145 10.59 -0.77 26.84
N ARG A 146 11.29 -1.75 27.40
CA ARG A 146 12.13 -2.70 26.65
C ARG A 146 11.79 -4.13 27.07
N LEU A 147 11.29 -4.92 26.14
CA LEU A 147 10.87 -6.31 26.37
C LEU A 147 11.64 -7.22 25.42
N THR A 148 12.40 -8.17 25.97
CA THR A 148 13.28 -9.05 25.20
C THR A 148 13.14 -10.47 25.73
N ASP A 149 12.95 -11.45 24.85
CA ASP A 149 13.00 -12.87 25.24
C ASP A 149 14.44 -13.41 25.26
N GLY A 150 14.56 -14.72 25.43
CA GLY A 150 15.78 -15.46 25.13
C GLY A 150 15.51 -16.41 23.96
N THR A 151 16.55 -17.05 23.47
CA THR A 151 16.48 -17.96 22.31
C THR A 151 15.66 -19.23 22.55
N ALA A 152 15.17 -19.45 23.77
CA ALA A 152 14.32 -20.59 24.14
C ALA A 152 12.82 -20.25 24.11
N SER A 153 12.44 -19.03 23.72
CA SER A 153 11.04 -18.65 23.58
C SER A 153 10.39 -19.35 22.37
N ALA A 154 9.24 -19.98 22.60
CA ALA A 154 8.46 -20.61 21.54
C ALA A 154 7.57 -19.63 20.76
N ASP A 155 7.16 -18.52 21.40
CA ASP A 155 6.16 -17.60 20.85
C ASP A 155 6.68 -16.16 20.69
N GLY A 156 7.73 -15.76 21.40
CA GLY A 156 8.33 -14.42 21.28
C GLY A 156 8.55 -13.68 22.60
N ALA A 157 8.81 -12.36 22.51
CA ALA A 157 9.04 -11.52 23.69
C ALA A 157 7.75 -11.10 24.39
N ILE A 158 6.69 -10.87 23.63
CA ILE A 158 5.33 -10.74 24.14
C ILE A 158 4.51 -11.87 23.53
N ALA A 159 3.96 -12.75 24.36
CA ALA A 159 3.06 -13.80 23.94
C ALA A 159 1.71 -13.63 24.63
N SER A 160 0.61 -13.80 23.90
CA SER A 160 -0.73 -13.75 24.48
C SER A 160 -1.67 -14.83 23.93
N ALA A 161 -2.29 -15.58 24.85
CA ALA A 161 -3.38 -16.50 24.57
C ALA A 161 -4.78 -15.82 24.61
N ALA A 162 -4.83 -14.51 24.78
CA ALA A 162 -6.03 -13.68 24.77
C ALA A 162 -5.86 -12.48 23.84
N ASP A 163 -6.96 -11.83 23.50
CA ASP A 163 -6.98 -10.52 22.82
C ASP A 163 -6.06 -9.50 23.52
N LEU A 164 -5.26 -8.79 22.71
CA LEU A 164 -4.25 -7.85 23.20
C LEU A 164 -4.33 -6.51 22.48
N THR A 165 -4.56 -5.44 23.25
CA THR A 165 -4.37 -4.05 22.79
C THR A 165 -3.05 -3.47 23.29
N ILE A 166 -2.32 -2.76 22.43
CA ILE A 166 -1.22 -1.85 22.78
C ILE A 166 -1.68 -0.40 22.57
N ALA A 167 -1.60 0.41 23.61
CA ALA A 167 -2.02 1.82 23.57
C ALA A 167 -1.12 2.74 24.39
N GLY A 168 -1.48 4.02 24.46
CA GLY A 168 -0.70 5.07 25.14
C GLY A 168 0.25 5.80 24.20
N THR A 169 1.08 6.69 24.75
CA THR A 169 1.98 7.55 23.96
C THR A 169 3.45 7.34 24.28
N GLY A 170 3.78 6.41 25.17
CA GLY A 170 5.15 5.99 25.45
C GLY A 170 5.76 5.16 24.32
N SER A 171 7.03 4.80 24.51
CA SER A 171 7.77 3.95 23.58
C SER A 171 7.86 2.50 24.08
N LEU A 172 7.83 1.57 23.14
CA LEU A 172 8.02 0.14 23.36
C LEU A 172 9.06 -0.40 22.38
N VAL A 173 10.12 -1.01 22.89
CA VAL A 173 11.10 -1.75 22.10
C VAL A 173 10.95 -3.22 22.44
N VAL A 174 10.56 -4.02 21.45
CA VAL A 174 10.34 -5.46 21.58
C VAL A 174 11.36 -6.20 20.72
N THR A 175 12.04 -7.18 21.30
CA THR A 175 13.04 -8.00 20.58
C THR A 175 12.78 -9.47 20.85
N GLY A 176 12.28 -10.17 19.82
CA GLY A 176 12.28 -11.63 19.76
C GLY A 176 13.64 -12.12 19.26
N ASN A 177 14.17 -13.19 19.85
CA ASN A 177 15.49 -13.75 19.50
C ASN A 177 15.42 -15.09 18.77
N ALA A 178 14.25 -15.72 18.69
CA ALA A 178 14.07 -17.01 18.01
C ALA A 178 12.84 -17.05 17.10
N ASN A 179 11.72 -16.49 17.54
CA ASN A 179 10.45 -16.41 16.81
C ASN A 179 10.01 -14.94 16.75
N ASP A 180 8.71 -14.70 16.86
CA ASP A 180 8.12 -13.38 16.74
C ASP A 180 8.58 -12.40 17.82
N ALA A 181 8.41 -11.09 17.58
CA ALA A 181 8.55 -10.13 18.67
C ALA A 181 7.28 -10.11 19.52
N ILE A 182 6.12 -10.07 18.87
CA ILE A 182 4.79 -10.07 19.48
C ILE A 182 3.94 -11.15 18.81
N ASN A 183 3.46 -12.14 19.58
CA ASN A 183 2.60 -13.23 19.11
C ASN A 183 1.32 -13.30 19.94
N VAL A 184 0.18 -13.11 19.30
CA VAL A 184 -1.15 -13.17 19.90
C VAL A 184 -1.95 -14.27 19.21
N LYS A 185 -2.53 -15.19 19.97
CA LYS A 185 -3.34 -16.31 19.46
C LYS A 185 -4.78 -15.88 19.09
N ASP A 186 -5.21 -14.71 19.53
CA ASP A 186 -6.46 -14.07 19.10
C ASP A 186 -6.13 -12.77 18.34
N GLY A 187 -6.86 -11.68 18.60
CA GLY A 187 -6.68 -10.39 17.96
C GLY A 187 -5.62 -9.51 18.60
N LEU A 188 -4.86 -8.81 17.76
CA LEU A 188 -3.89 -7.79 18.16
C LEU A 188 -4.32 -6.42 17.65
N VAL A 189 -4.41 -5.44 18.55
CA VAL A 189 -4.71 -4.04 18.21
C VAL A 189 -3.56 -3.13 18.64
N VAL A 190 -3.08 -2.30 17.71
CA VAL A 190 -2.18 -1.17 18.01
C VAL A 190 -2.96 0.12 17.88
N ALA A 191 -3.36 0.68 19.02
CA ALA A 191 -4.10 1.93 19.13
C ALA A 191 -3.19 3.16 19.35
N GLY A 192 -1.93 2.95 19.75
CA GLY A 192 -1.01 4.04 20.05
C GLY A 192 0.41 3.59 20.36
N GLY A 193 1.27 4.57 20.62
CA GLY A 193 2.65 4.37 21.06
C GLY A 193 3.69 4.54 19.97
N THR A 194 4.96 4.56 20.36
CA THR A 194 6.10 4.41 19.43
C THR A 194 6.69 3.01 19.62
N ILE A 195 6.41 2.10 18.70
CA ILE A 195 6.75 0.69 18.81
C ILE A 195 7.89 0.37 17.85
N THR A 196 8.93 -0.28 18.35
CA THR A 196 10.00 -0.88 17.54
C THR A 196 10.03 -2.37 17.83
N ALA A 197 9.69 -3.19 16.85
CA ALA A 197 9.66 -4.64 16.95
C ALA A 197 10.73 -5.25 16.04
N THR A 198 11.49 -6.21 16.56
CA THR A 198 12.52 -6.94 15.78
C THR A 198 12.44 -8.42 16.09
N ALA A 199 12.39 -9.25 15.05
CA ALA A 199 12.19 -10.70 15.14
C ALA A 199 12.91 -11.45 14.01
N PRO A 200 13.44 -12.66 14.25
CA PRO A 200 13.84 -13.59 13.21
C PRO A 200 12.66 -14.15 12.38
N ASP A 201 11.49 -14.27 12.99
CA ASP A 201 10.24 -14.67 12.32
C ASP A 201 9.36 -13.43 12.09
N ASP A 202 8.15 -13.36 12.64
CA ASP A 202 7.24 -12.25 12.38
C ASP A 202 7.41 -11.10 13.39
N ALA A 203 7.37 -9.83 12.95
CA ALA A 203 7.51 -8.74 13.93
C ALA A 203 6.25 -8.61 14.82
N LEU A 204 5.06 -8.49 14.23
CA LEU A 204 3.79 -8.52 14.96
C LEU A 204 2.86 -9.56 14.32
N ARG A 205 2.43 -10.53 15.11
CA ARG A 205 1.48 -11.55 14.71
C ARG A 205 0.25 -11.53 15.63
N GLY A 206 -0.92 -11.40 15.05
CA GLY A 206 -2.22 -11.63 15.69
C GLY A 206 -2.99 -12.63 14.85
N GLN A 207 -3.19 -13.84 15.38
CA GLN A 207 -3.74 -14.95 14.59
C GLN A 207 -5.10 -14.57 13.99
N ASP A 208 -6.02 -14.01 14.79
CA ASP A 208 -7.35 -13.63 14.29
C ASP A 208 -7.33 -12.33 13.49
N TYR A 209 -6.57 -11.34 13.93
CA TYR A 209 -6.36 -10.10 13.19
C TYR A 209 -5.20 -9.29 13.75
N VAL A 210 -4.66 -8.40 12.91
CA VAL A 210 -3.81 -7.29 13.33
C VAL A 210 -4.44 -5.99 12.87
N ILE A 211 -4.81 -5.11 13.81
CA ILE A 211 -5.40 -3.80 13.52
C ILE A 211 -4.46 -2.69 13.99
N VAL A 212 -4.02 -1.84 13.07
CA VAL A 212 -3.29 -0.60 13.37
C VAL A 212 -4.25 0.57 13.22
N SER A 213 -4.76 1.06 14.35
CA SER A 213 -5.63 2.24 14.40
C SER A 213 -4.90 3.51 14.83
N GLY A 214 -3.70 3.38 15.39
CA GLY A 214 -2.86 4.51 15.77
C GLY A 214 -1.40 4.13 16.04
N GLY A 215 -0.63 5.09 16.53
CA GLY A 215 0.78 4.90 16.87
C GLY A 215 1.74 4.97 15.68
N THR A 216 3.03 4.78 15.98
CA THR A 216 4.14 4.71 15.04
C THR A 216 4.87 3.39 15.25
N ILE A 217 4.83 2.51 14.26
CA ILE A 217 5.42 1.17 14.29
C ILE A 217 6.63 1.15 13.35
N THR A 218 7.75 0.64 13.87
CA THR A 218 8.90 0.19 13.07
C THR A 218 9.06 -1.31 13.29
N ALA A 219 8.80 -2.09 12.25
CA ALA A 219 8.86 -3.55 12.28
C ALA A 219 10.01 -4.06 11.40
N THR A 220 10.89 -4.89 11.97
CA THR A 220 11.97 -5.57 11.25
C THR A 220 11.86 -7.08 11.47
N ALA A 221 11.63 -7.84 10.40
CA ALA A 221 11.31 -9.26 10.46
C ALA A 221 12.17 -10.09 9.49
N GLY A 222 12.53 -11.32 9.91
CA GLY A 222 13.06 -12.34 8.99
C GLY A 222 11.95 -13.16 8.32
N GLY A 223 10.77 -13.24 8.93
CA GLY A 223 9.50 -13.60 8.32
C GLY A 223 8.76 -12.34 7.87
N ASP A 224 7.50 -12.22 8.28
CA ASP A 224 6.58 -11.17 7.88
C ASP A 224 6.58 -9.98 8.86
N GLY A 225 6.26 -8.79 8.35
CA GLY A 225 6.18 -7.60 9.20
C GLY A 225 4.97 -7.59 10.13
N LEU A 226 3.79 -7.55 9.53
CA LEU A 226 2.49 -7.60 10.23
C LEU A 226 1.71 -8.77 9.67
N LYS A 227 1.29 -9.71 10.52
CA LYS A 227 0.68 -10.96 10.07
C LYS A 227 -0.57 -11.32 10.84
N SER A 228 -1.58 -11.74 10.10
CA SER A 228 -2.71 -12.50 10.61
C SER A 228 -2.93 -13.72 9.74
N ASP A 229 -3.06 -14.88 10.38
CA ASP A 229 -2.94 -16.18 9.71
C ASP A 229 -4.02 -17.19 10.12
N ASN A 230 -5.11 -16.76 10.75
CA ASN A 230 -6.29 -17.62 10.93
C ASN A 230 -6.95 -17.88 9.57
N ASP A 231 -6.92 -19.13 9.13
CA ASP A 231 -7.53 -19.62 7.89
C ASP A 231 -8.73 -20.56 8.16
N GLU A 232 -9.11 -20.72 9.43
CA GLU A 232 -10.23 -21.57 9.86
C GLU A 232 -11.57 -20.82 9.85
N ASP A 233 -11.55 -19.50 10.00
CA ASP A 233 -12.73 -18.62 9.97
C ASP A 233 -12.56 -17.48 8.97
N ALA A 234 -13.49 -17.37 8.02
CA ALA A 234 -13.46 -16.37 6.96
C ALA A 234 -13.64 -14.92 7.45
N ALA A 235 -14.09 -14.70 8.68
CA ALA A 235 -14.17 -13.36 9.28
C ALA A 235 -12.86 -12.95 9.99
N ARG A 236 -11.89 -13.85 10.08
CA ARG A 236 -10.60 -13.66 10.76
C ARG A 236 -9.46 -13.77 9.75
N GLY A 237 -8.20 -13.71 10.19
CA GLY A 237 -7.02 -13.81 9.33
C GLY A 237 -6.70 -12.51 8.60
N TYR A 238 -7.15 -11.35 9.10
CA TYR A 238 -7.03 -10.08 8.39
C TYR A 238 -6.06 -9.09 9.04
N VAL A 239 -5.44 -8.26 8.21
CA VAL A 239 -4.64 -7.10 8.65
C VAL A 239 -5.34 -5.82 8.22
N ALA A 240 -5.60 -4.91 9.16
CA ALA A 240 -6.24 -3.63 8.88
C ALA A 240 -5.38 -2.45 9.36
N VAL A 241 -5.15 -1.48 8.47
CA VAL A 241 -4.54 -0.18 8.79
C VAL A 241 -5.61 0.90 8.62
N THR A 242 -6.13 1.37 9.73
CA THR A 242 -7.19 2.41 9.79
C THR A 242 -6.63 3.76 10.25
N GLY A 243 -5.40 3.76 10.80
CA GLY A 243 -4.69 4.95 11.22
C GLY A 243 -3.20 4.67 11.50
N GLY A 244 -2.52 5.61 12.17
CA GLY A 244 -1.13 5.45 12.56
C GLY A 244 -0.12 5.45 11.40
N THR A 245 1.10 5.03 11.70
CA THR A 245 2.19 4.84 10.71
C THR A 245 2.86 3.49 10.95
N ALA A 246 3.01 2.69 9.89
CA ALA A 246 3.77 1.44 9.89
C ALA A 246 4.93 1.52 8.89
N THR A 247 6.16 1.47 9.40
CA THR A 247 7.37 1.27 8.59
C THR A 247 7.83 -0.17 8.78
N VAL A 248 7.82 -0.94 7.71
CA VAL A 248 8.04 -2.39 7.75
C VAL A 248 9.22 -2.76 6.87
N THR A 249 10.16 -3.54 7.41
CA THR A 249 11.23 -4.19 6.67
C THR A 249 11.18 -5.69 6.95
N ALA A 250 10.82 -6.49 5.96
CA ALA A 250 10.65 -7.94 6.07
C ALA A 250 11.53 -8.66 5.06
N THR A 251 11.99 -9.87 5.38
CA THR A 251 12.54 -10.77 4.36
C THR A 251 11.41 -11.53 3.66
N GLY A 252 10.35 -11.88 4.40
CA GLY A 252 9.07 -12.33 3.85
C GLY A 252 8.20 -11.16 3.39
N ASP A 253 6.89 -11.30 3.58
CA ASP A 253 5.90 -10.32 3.17
C ASP A 253 5.86 -9.15 4.18
N ALA A 254 5.67 -7.91 3.73
CA ALA A 254 5.60 -6.81 4.70
C ALA A 254 4.27 -6.85 5.50
N LEU A 255 3.15 -7.05 4.82
CA LEU A 255 1.84 -7.29 5.45
C LEU A 255 1.21 -8.56 4.87
N THR A 256 0.75 -9.46 5.73
CA THR A 256 0.08 -10.71 5.34
C THR A 256 -1.24 -10.86 6.10
N GLY A 257 -2.34 -10.94 5.36
CA GLY A 257 -3.60 -11.48 5.86
C GLY A 257 -3.95 -12.77 5.11
N SER A 258 -4.18 -13.87 5.83
CA SER A 258 -4.74 -15.10 5.24
C SER A 258 -6.08 -14.85 4.53
N THR A 259 -6.85 -13.85 4.96
CA THR A 259 -8.05 -13.39 4.27
C THR A 259 -7.80 -12.03 3.63
N ASP A 260 -7.79 -10.97 4.44
CA ASP A 260 -7.87 -9.62 3.93
C ASP A 260 -6.71 -8.73 4.38
N VAL A 261 -6.34 -7.78 3.51
CA VAL A 261 -5.53 -6.62 3.88
C VAL A 261 -6.31 -5.36 3.55
N ILE A 262 -6.64 -4.58 4.59
CA ILE A 262 -7.53 -3.43 4.46
C ILE A 262 -6.82 -2.14 4.88
N VAL A 263 -6.73 -1.18 3.97
CA VAL A 263 -6.20 0.15 4.24
C VAL A 263 -7.32 1.19 4.09
N SER A 264 -7.72 1.78 5.21
CA SER A 264 -8.74 2.83 5.27
C SER A 264 -8.25 4.13 5.89
N GLY A 265 -6.93 4.23 6.11
CA GLY A 265 -6.26 5.39 6.66
C GLY A 265 -4.78 5.11 6.91
N GLY A 266 -4.13 5.99 7.69
CA GLY A 266 -2.75 5.80 8.11
C GLY A 266 -1.70 5.92 6.99
N THR A 267 -0.46 5.52 7.31
CA THR A 267 0.65 5.48 6.37
C THR A 267 1.43 4.18 6.50
N ILE A 268 1.65 3.50 5.38
CA ILE A 268 2.44 2.26 5.27
C ILE A 268 3.66 2.55 4.40
N THR A 269 4.84 2.21 4.89
CA THR A 269 6.07 2.15 4.10
C THR A 269 6.63 0.74 4.24
N ALA A 270 6.47 -0.07 3.20
CA ALA A 270 6.81 -1.47 3.17
C ALA A 270 8.07 -1.70 2.32
N LYS A 271 9.03 -2.43 2.88
CA LYS A 271 10.16 -2.99 2.17
C LYS A 271 10.26 -4.49 2.43
N SER A 272 10.05 -5.30 1.40
CA SER A 272 10.05 -6.77 1.49
C SER A 272 11.10 -7.38 0.56
N GLY A 273 11.68 -8.53 0.93
CA GLY A 273 12.65 -9.27 0.11
C GLY A 273 13.89 -8.50 -0.36
N GLY A 274 14.23 -7.38 0.31
CA GLY A 274 15.33 -6.49 -0.10
C GLY A 274 14.95 -5.41 -1.12
N GLY A 275 13.72 -5.43 -1.64
CA GLY A 275 13.13 -4.39 -2.51
C GLY A 275 13.30 -4.65 -4.01
N SER A 276 12.77 -3.72 -4.80
CA SER A 276 12.54 -3.81 -6.25
C SER A 276 13.78 -4.02 -7.11
N THR A 277 14.98 -3.88 -6.56
CA THR A 277 16.23 -4.19 -7.27
C THR A 277 16.65 -5.65 -7.14
N VAL A 278 15.96 -6.43 -6.33
CA VAL A 278 16.23 -7.85 -6.08
C VAL A 278 15.29 -8.68 -6.95
N THR A 279 15.82 -9.71 -7.59
CA THR A 279 15.01 -10.69 -8.32
C THR A 279 14.19 -11.52 -7.33
N PRO A 280 12.88 -11.73 -7.56
CA PRO A 280 12.05 -12.62 -6.74
C PRO A 280 12.69 -13.99 -6.53
N GLY A 281 12.52 -14.55 -5.34
CA GLY A 281 12.89 -15.92 -5.01
C GLY A 281 11.65 -16.80 -4.80
N GLU A 282 11.86 -18.02 -4.31
CA GLU A 282 10.76 -18.96 -4.00
C GLU A 282 9.97 -18.59 -2.73
N THR A 283 10.58 -17.81 -1.84
CA THR A 283 9.90 -17.33 -0.63
C THR A 283 9.10 -16.08 -0.98
N SER A 284 7.81 -16.09 -0.62
CA SER A 284 6.92 -14.92 -0.74
C SER A 284 7.56 -13.70 -0.10
N ALA A 285 7.67 -12.62 -0.86
CA ALA A 285 8.30 -11.38 -0.41
C ALA A 285 7.54 -10.15 -0.89
N LYS A 286 6.21 -10.24 -0.84
CA LYS A 286 5.26 -9.28 -1.37
C LYS A 286 5.14 -8.09 -0.43
N GLY A 287 4.73 -6.94 -0.96
CA GLY A 287 4.49 -5.75 -0.14
C GLY A 287 3.28 -5.96 0.77
N LEU A 288 2.09 -5.99 0.17
CA LEU A 288 0.84 -6.30 0.85
C LEU A 288 0.22 -7.55 0.21
N LYS A 289 -0.04 -8.57 1.00
CA LYS A 289 -0.58 -9.86 0.54
C LYS A 289 -1.87 -10.23 1.27
N ALA A 290 -2.92 -10.52 0.50
CA ALA A 290 -4.22 -10.95 1.02
C ALA A 290 -4.69 -12.23 0.31
N GLY A 291 -5.06 -13.27 1.06
CA GLY A 291 -5.59 -14.51 0.46
C GLY A 291 -6.97 -14.37 -0.19
N VAL A 292 -7.70 -13.27 0.04
CA VAL A 292 -9.05 -13.06 -0.50
C VAL A 292 -9.25 -11.64 -1.01
N LEU A 293 -8.99 -10.63 -0.18
CA LEU A 293 -9.29 -9.25 -0.56
C LEU A 293 -8.25 -8.26 -0.05
N LEU A 294 -7.65 -7.52 -0.98
CA LEU A 294 -6.89 -6.31 -0.66
C LEU A 294 -7.74 -5.08 -0.97
N VAL A 295 -7.99 -4.23 0.02
CA VAL A 295 -8.72 -2.96 -0.16
C VAL A 295 -7.87 -1.76 0.21
N ILE A 296 -7.85 -0.74 -0.64
CA ILE A 296 -7.31 0.58 -0.33
C ILE A 296 -8.39 1.64 -0.59
N SER A 297 -8.94 2.18 0.50
CA SER A 297 -9.97 3.19 0.47
C SER A 297 -9.52 4.57 0.93
N ASP A 298 -8.43 4.62 1.71
CA ASP A 298 -7.75 5.87 2.04
C ASP A 298 -6.31 5.56 2.50
N GLY A 299 -5.58 6.57 2.97
CA GLY A 299 -4.24 6.44 3.50
C GLY A 299 -3.16 6.54 2.43
N ARG A 300 -1.91 6.36 2.87
CA ARG A 300 -0.72 6.39 2.01
C ARG A 300 0.02 5.08 2.09
N VAL A 301 0.15 4.39 0.95
CA VAL A 301 0.86 3.13 0.82
C VAL A 301 2.08 3.33 -0.09
N GLY A 302 3.27 3.04 0.43
CA GLY A 302 4.51 2.99 -0.34
C GLY A 302 5.12 1.60 -0.23
N VAL A 303 5.39 0.95 -1.37
CA VAL A 303 5.95 -0.40 -1.44
C VAL A 303 7.21 -0.42 -2.28
N ASP A 304 8.26 -1.05 -1.73
CA ASP A 304 9.49 -1.44 -2.42
C ASP A 304 9.73 -2.93 -2.14
N ALA A 305 9.26 -3.80 -3.03
CA ALA A 305 9.23 -5.26 -2.83
C ALA A 305 10.11 -5.99 -3.86
N SER A 306 10.68 -7.14 -3.54
CA SER A 306 11.35 -7.95 -4.58
C SER A 306 10.34 -8.70 -5.44
N ASP A 307 9.30 -9.23 -4.81
CA ASP A 307 8.12 -9.91 -5.37
C ASP A 307 6.98 -8.86 -5.47
N ASP A 308 5.73 -9.26 -5.72
CA ASP A 308 4.61 -8.36 -6.00
C ASP A 308 4.47 -7.20 -5.01
N GLY A 309 4.08 -6.05 -5.55
CA GLY A 309 3.81 -4.87 -4.72
C GLY A 309 2.55 -5.04 -3.88
N LEU A 310 1.41 -5.13 -4.56
CA LEU A 310 0.11 -5.46 -4.00
C LEU A 310 -0.36 -6.78 -4.59
N HIS A 311 -0.77 -7.72 -3.75
CA HIS A 311 -1.16 -9.06 -4.19
C HIS A 311 -2.43 -9.55 -3.52
N SER A 312 -3.30 -10.20 -4.30
CA SER A 312 -4.37 -11.00 -3.74
C SER A 312 -4.68 -12.26 -4.54
N ASP A 313 -4.89 -13.38 -3.83
CA ASP A 313 -5.35 -14.64 -4.45
C ASP A 313 -6.81 -14.57 -4.96
N ALA A 314 -7.49 -13.44 -4.74
CA ALA A 314 -8.74 -13.13 -5.44
C ALA A 314 -8.82 -11.68 -5.92
N ASN A 315 -9.18 -10.71 -5.07
CA ASN A 315 -9.53 -9.37 -5.55
C ASN A 315 -8.67 -8.26 -4.94
N ILE A 316 -8.35 -7.26 -5.75
CA ILE A 316 -7.82 -5.96 -5.31
C ILE A 316 -8.83 -4.87 -5.64
N THR A 317 -9.20 -4.07 -4.65
CA THR A 317 -10.08 -2.90 -4.83
C THR A 317 -9.41 -1.62 -4.33
N VAL A 318 -9.36 -0.61 -5.18
CA VAL A 318 -8.90 0.75 -4.83
C VAL A 318 -10.01 1.76 -5.14
N ASP A 319 -10.61 2.33 -4.11
CA ASP A 319 -11.62 3.40 -4.23
C ASP A 319 -11.17 4.73 -3.58
N GLY A 320 -9.96 4.77 -3.01
CA GLY A 320 -9.35 6.01 -2.50
C GLY A 320 -7.86 5.86 -2.14
N GLY A 321 -7.34 6.82 -1.38
CA GLY A 321 -5.95 6.82 -0.92
C GLY A 321 -4.90 7.07 -2.01
N THR A 322 -3.63 6.97 -1.62
CA THR A 322 -2.47 7.09 -2.52
C THR A 322 -1.54 5.90 -2.37
N THR A 323 -1.27 5.20 -3.47
CA THR A 323 -0.41 4.03 -3.53
C THR A 323 0.75 4.28 -4.50
N THR A 324 1.98 4.04 -4.05
CA THR A 324 3.18 4.03 -4.90
C THR A 324 3.88 2.69 -4.74
N VAL A 325 4.18 2.03 -5.86
CA VAL A 325 4.79 0.70 -5.89
C VAL A 325 6.05 0.72 -6.75
N ALA A 326 7.10 0.09 -6.25
CA ALA A 326 8.22 -0.40 -7.04
C ALA A 326 8.45 -1.86 -6.67
N THR A 327 8.62 -2.72 -7.67
CA THR A 327 8.83 -4.15 -7.46
C THR A 327 9.77 -4.77 -8.50
N GLY A 328 10.29 -5.96 -8.17
CA GLY A 328 11.01 -6.84 -9.08
C GLY A 328 10.11 -7.80 -9.87
N ASP A 329 8.87 -8.03 -9.41
CA ASP A 329 7.79 -8.79 -10.10
C ASP A 329 6.62 -7.86 -10.41
N ASP A 330 5.37 -8.17 -10.06
CA ASP A 330 4.22 -7.41 -10.53
C ASP A 330 3.78 -6.29 -9.58
N GLY A 331 3.48 -5.14 -10.16
CA GLY A 331 3.12 -3.94 -9.40
C GLY A 331 1.86 -4.16 -8.55
N VAL A 332 0.78 -4.55 -9.22
CA VAL A 332 -0.52 -4.84 -8.61
C VAL A 332 -1.06 -6.09 -9.28
N HIS A 333 -1.14 -7.20 -8.54
CA HIS A 333 -1.56 -8.49 -9.07
C HIS A 333 -2.76 -9.05 -8.29
N ALA A 334 -3.79 -9.47 -9.01
CA ALA A 334 -4.91 -10.20 -8.44
C ALA A 334 -5.28 -11.38 -9.33
N GLU A 335 -5.44 -12.56 -8.76
CA GLU A 335 -5.84 -13.76 -9.53
C GLU A 335 -7.21 -13.60 -10.22
N THR A 336 -8.07 -12.71 -9.71
CA THR A 336 -9.35 -12.38 -10.33
C THR A 336 -9.42 -10.93 -10.80
N ASN A 337 -9.83 -9.99 -9.95
CA ASN A 337 -10.11 -8.62 -10.39
C ASN A 337 -9.20 -7.61 -9.70
N VAL A 338 -8.59 -6.74 -10.50
CA VAL A 338 -8.09 -5.44 -10.04
C VAL A 338 -9.12 -4.38 -10.42
N ALA A 339 -9.76 -3.77 -9.43
CA ALA A 339 -10.75 -2.73 -9.61
C ALA A 339 -10.28 -1.39 -9.03
N VAL A 340 -10.20 -0.36 -9.87
CA VAL A 340 -9.89 1.02 -9.45
C VAL A 340 -11.04 1.95 -9.80
N SER A 341 -11.64 2.55 -8.79
CA SER A 341 -12.76 3.51 -8.91
C SER A 341 -12.42 4.89 -8.36
N GLY A 342 -11.35 5.01 -7.58
CA GLY A 342 -10.88 6.25 -6.97
C GLY A 342 -9.41 6.17 -6.59
N GLY A 343 -8.92 7.19 -5.87
CA GLY A 343 -7.53 7.25 -5.40
C GLY A 343 -6.49 7.39 -6.52
N SER A 344 -5.22 7.20 -6.15
CA SER A 344 -4.10 7.16 -7.09
C SER A 344 -3.24 5.91 -6.90
N VAL A 345 -2.95 5.19 -7.98
CA VAL A 345 -2.05 4.04 -8.01
C VAL A 345 -0.91 4.32 -8.98
N SER A 346 0.32 4.35 -8.48
CA SER A 346 1.52 4.66 -9.25
C SER A 346 2.54 3.52 -9.16
N VAL A 347 2.53 2.63 -10.14
CA VAL A 347 3.56 1.60 -10.33
C VAL A 347 4.72 2.20 -11.10
N THR A 348 5.83 2.41 -10.40
CA THR A 348 7.01 3.13 -10.90
C THR A 348 8.04 2.19 -11.55
N LYS A 349 7.98 0.92 -11.20
CA LYS A 349 8.80 -0.17 -11.74
C LYS A 349 8.11 -1.50 -11.40
N ALA A 350 8.01 -2.40 -12.37
CA ALA A 350 7.58 -3.78 -12.21
C ALA A 350 7.98 -4.61 -13.45
N TYR A 351 7.86 -5.94 -13.35
CA TYR A 351 7.84 -6.83 -14.50
C TYR A 351 6.57 -6.58 -15.31
N GLU A 352 5.39 -6.85 -14.74
CA GLU A 352 4.10 -6.34 -15.21
C GLU A 352 3.53 -5.27 -14.27
N GLY A 353 2.84 -4.28 -14.84
CA GLY A 353 2.38 -3.12 -14.06
C GLY A 353 1.15 -3.42 -13.20
N VAL A 354 0.04 -3.75 -13.86
CA VAL A 354 -1.24 -4.08 -13.22
C VAL A 354 -1.79 -5.32 -13.90
N GLU A 355 -1.90 -6.42 -13.17
CA GLU A 355 -2.33 -7.72 -13.67
C GLU A 355 -3.57 -8.24 -12.93
N GLY A 356 -4.47 -8.86 -13.69
CA GLY A 356 -5.39 -9.86 -13.15
C GLY A 356 -6.29 -10.43 -14.24
N LEU A 357 -7.14 -11.41 -13.93
CA LEU A 357 -8.13 -11.89 -14.91
C LEU A 357 -8.96 -10.75 -15.49
N LYS A 358 -9.29 -9.74 -14.66
CA LYS A 358 -9.89 -8.50 -15.13
C LYS A 358 -9.25 -7.29 -14.49
N VAL A 359 -8.95 -6.30 -15.33
CA VAL A 359 -8.53 -4.98 -14.89
C VAL A 359 -9.62 -3.96 -15.21
N LEU A 360 -10.22 -3.39 -14.16
CA LEU A 360 -11.43 -2.59 -14.23
C LEU A 360 -11.17 -1.18 -13.69
N ILE A 361 -11.01 -0.21 -14.60
CA ILE A 361 -10.75 1.19 -14.25
C ILE A 361 -12.00 2.03 -14.53
N SER A 362 -12.66 2.49 -13.48
CA SER A 362 -13.86 3.34 -13.57
C SER A 362 -13.63 4.77 -13.08
N GLY A 363 -12.52 5.00 -12.38
CA GLY A 363 -12.14 6.31 -11.86
C GLY A 363 -10.69 6.31 -11.36
N GLY A 364 -10.33 7.33 -10.57
CA GLY A 364 -8.97 7.48 -10.03
C GLY A 364 -7.91 7.83 -11.07
N SER A 365 -6.64 7.79 -10.63
CA SER A 365 -5.46 7.97 -11.47
C SER A 365 -4.55 6.75 -11.35
N VAL A 366 -4.36 6.00 -12.43
CA VAL A 366 -3.52 4.80 -12.47
C VAL A 366 -2.39 5.02 -13.46
N SER A 367 -1.15 4.82 -13.03
CA SER A 367 0.00 4.84 -13.92
C SER A 367 0.90 3.64 -13.66
N ALA A 368 1.39 3.03 -14.74
CA ALA A 368 2.27 1.88 -14.66
C ALA A 368 3.45 2.01 -15.64
N THR A 369 4.65 1.79 -15.12
CA THR A 369 5.88 1.58 -15.89
C THR A 369 6.39 0.18 -15.62
N ALA A 370 6.39 -0.63 -16.67
CA ALA A 370 6.70 -2.06 -16.61
C ALA A 370 7.79 -2.41 -17.62
N SER A 371 8.58 -3.46 -17.34
CA SER A 371 9.55 -4.00 -18.30
C SER A 371 8.92 -4.93 -19.32
N ASP A 372 7.79 -5.53 -18.98
CA ASP A 372 6.88 -6.23 -19.88
C ASP A 372 5.63 -5.37 -20.05
N ASP A 373 4.44 -5.88 -19.73
CA ASP A 373 3.18 -5.19 -19.99
C ASP A 373 2.83 -4.21 -18.89
N ALA A 374 2.44 -2.99 -19.25
CA ALA A 374 2.02 -2.02 -18.23
C ALA A 374 0.67 -2.38 -17.60
N PHE A 375 -0.22 -2.99 -18.36
CA PHE A 375 -1.47 -3.57 -17.88
C PHE A 375 -1.68 -4.89 -18.61
N ASN A 376 -1.92 -5.96 -17.86
CA ASN A 376 -2.15 -7.28 -18.40
C ASN A 376 -3.48 -7.84 -17.89
N ALA A 377 -4.24 -8.47 -18.76
CA ALA A 377 -5.38 -9.29 -18.36
C ALA A 377 -5.26 -10.69 -18.97
N SER A 378 -4.91 -11.64 -18.11
CA SER A 378 -4.57 -13.01 -18.47
C SER A 378 -5.58 -14.01 -17.90
N ASP A 379 -5.82 -15.14 -18.59
CA ASP A 379 -6.66 -16.22 -18.07
C ASP A 379 -5.86 -17.52 -18.17
N PRO A 380 -5.40 -18.09 -17.03
CA PRO A 380 -4.53 -19.27 -17.05
C PRO A 380 -5.24 -20.52 -17.62
N ALA A 381 -6.56 -20.49 -17.79
CA ALA A 381 -7.30 -21.57 -18.45
C ALA A 381 -7.16 -21.56 -19.99
N TYR A 382 -6.57 -20.51 -20.57
CA TYR A 382 -6.38 -20.32 -22.01
C TYR A 382 -4.90 -20.07 -22.32
N GLY A 383 -4.47 -20.42 -23.53
CA GLY A 383 -3.11 -20.07 -23.96
C GLY A 383 -2.99 -18.56 -24.22
N GLU A 384 -1.79 -18.00 -24.07
CA GLU A 384 -1.49 -16.56 -24.21
C GLU A 384 -2.05 -15.94 -25.51
N MET A 385 -2.00 -16.64 -26.64
CA MET A 385 -2.51 -16.15 -27.93
C MET A 385 -4.00 -16.48 -28.18
N GLN A 386 -4.67 -17.14 -27.24
CA GLN A 386 -6.07 -17.51 -27.37
C GLN A 386 -6.96 -16.42 -26.77
N ASN A 387 -8.06 -16.12 -27.46
CA ASN A 387 -9.07 -15.22 -26.94
C ASN A 387 -9.86 -15.90 -25.79
N SER A 388 -9.56 -15.52 -24.55
CA SER A 388 -10.37 -15.87 -23.38
C SER A 388 -11.64 -15.03 -23.33
N PRO A 389 -12.82 -15.63 -23.10
CA PRO A 389 -14.05 -14.89 -22.88
C PRO A 389 -14.12 -14.21 -21.50
N ASN A 390 -13.20 -14.54 -20.59
CA ASN A 390 -13.20 -14.05 -19.21
C ASN A 390 -12.21 -12.89 -19.01
N ALA A 391 -11.07 -12.93 -19.71
CA ALA A 391 -10.06 -11.90 -19.63
C ALA A 391 -10.59 -10.55 -20.15
N LEU A 392 -10.37 -9.48 -19.40
CA LEU A 392 -10.91 -8.16 -19.74
C LEU A 392 -10.09 -7.02 -19.16
N ILE A 393 -9.68 -6.09 -20.02
CA ILE A 393 -9.37 -4.72 -19.60
C ILE A 393 -10.54 -3.81 -19.93
N SER A 394 -11.08 -3.11 -18.93
CA SER A 394 -12.19 -2.17 -19.09
C SER A 394 -11.87 -0.83 -18.45
N ILE A 395 -11.82 0.22 -19.28
CA ILE A 395 -11.59 1.59 -18.85
C ILE A 395 -12.82 2.43 -19.18
N THR A 396 -13.58 2.80 -18.16
CA THR A 396 -14.83 3.59 -18.28
C THR A 396 -14.70 5.01 -17.75
N GLY A 397 -13.63 5.31 -17.02
CA GLY A 397 -13.35 6.63 -16.44
C GLY A 397 -11.91 6.74 -15.93
N GLY A 398 -11.62 7.81 -15.20
CA GLY A 398 -10.30 8.05 -14.60
C GLY A 398 -9.21 8.49 -15.59
N SER A 399 -7.97 8.45 -15.12
CA SER A 399 -6.75 8.72 -15.91
C SER A 399 -5.84 7.49 -15.87
N VAL A 400 -5.51 6.93 -17.03
CA VAL A 400 -4.60 5.79 -17.20
C VAL A 400 -3.38 6.22 -17.99
N VAL A 401 -2.19 6.03 -17.42
CA VAL A 401 -0.90 6.25 -18.10
C VAL A 401 -0.09 4.95 -18.07
N ALA A 402 -0.02 4.27 -19.21
CA ALA A 402 0.60 2.97 -19.33
C ALA A 402 1.89 3.06 -20.17
N SER A 403 2.99 2.50 -19.66
CA SER A 403 4.29 2.51 -20.31
C SER A 403 4.99 1.15 -20.17
N GLY A 404 4.64 0.19 -21.03
CA GLY A 404 5.21 -1.17 -21.03
C GLY A 404 6.45 -1.31 -21.92
N GLY A 405 7.34 -2.24 -21.58
CA GLY A 405 8.49 -2.60 -22.41
C GLY A 405 8.08 -3.42 -23.64
N THR A 406 6.97 -4.14 -23.54
CA THR A 406 6.20 -4.83 -24.59
C THR A 406 4.93 -4.06 -24.86
N ASP A 407 3.84 -4.38 -24.20
CA ASP A 407 2.53 -3.86 -24.48
C ASP A 407 2.12 -2.78 -23.48
N GLY A 408 1.37 -1.83 -23.99
CA GLY A 408 0.84 -0.78 -23.14
C GLY A 408 -0.35 -1.30 -22.34
N LEU A 409 -1.37 -1.78 -23.05
CA LEU A 409 -2.49 -2.55 -22.50
C LEU A 409 -2.53 -3.85 -23.28
N ASP A 410 -2.41 -4.99 -22.59
CA ASP A 410 -2.56 -6.32 -23.16
C ASP A 410 -3.74 -7.05 -22.52
N SER A 411 -4.57 -7.67 -23.35
CA SER A 411 -5.66 -8.50 -22.87
C SER A 411 -5.74 -9.77 -23.71
N ASN A 412 -5.61 -10.90 -23.02
CA ASN A 412 -5.91 -12.21 -23.60
C ASN A 412 -7.40 -12.39 -23.92
N GLY A 413 -8.25 -11.42 -23.57
CA GLY A 413 -9.65 -11.36 -23.96
C GLY A 413 -9.98 -10.00 -24.58
N ALA A 414 -11.04 -9.35 -24.11
CA ALA A 414 -11.48 -8.08 -24.67
C ALA A 414 -10.78 -6.86 -24.05
N LEU A 415 -10.52 -5.84 -24.87
CA LEU A 415 -10.08 -4.52 -24.43
C LEU A 415 -11.16 -3.47 -24.72
N THR A 416 -11.67 -2.82 -23.68
CA THR A 416 -12.77 -1.87 -23.79
C THR A 416 -12.41 -0.50 -23.22
N ILE A 417 -12.58 0.54 -24.02
CA ILE A 417 -12.33 1.94 -23.65
C ILE A 417 -13.62 2.73 -23.87
N GLY A 418 -14.35 2.97 -22.77
CA GLY A 418 -15.62 3.69 -22.74
C GLY A 418 -15.52 5.14 -22.27
N GLY A 419 -14.44 5.52 -21.60
CA GLY A 419 -14.28 6.86 -21.02
C GLY A 419 -12.87 7.13 -20.51
N GLY A 420 -12.72 8.21 -19.74
CA GLY A 420 -11.45 8.62 -19.14
C GLY A 420 -10.43 9.23 -20.11
N THR A 421 -9.22 9.41 -19.61
CA THR A 421 -8.02 9.78 -20.37
C THR A 421 -7.04 8.62 -20.34
N VAL A 422 -6.71 8.05 -21.49
CA VAL A 422 -5.89 6.84 -21.62
C VAL A 422 -4.69 7.17 -22.50
N VAL A 423 -3.49 7.18 -21.92
CA VAL A 423 -2.25 7.46 -22.63
C VAL A 423 -1.33 6.27 -22.51
N VAL A 424 -1.03 5.66 -23.64
CA VAL A 424 -0.45 4.32 -23.68
C VAL A 424 0.77 4.31 -24.59
N THR A 425 1.85 3.75 -24.08
CA THR A 425 3.11 3.61 -24.79
C THR A 425 3.62 2.19 -24.66
N GLY A 426 3.49 1.41 -25.73
CA GLY A 426 4.12 0.10 -25.85
C GLY A 426 5.61 0.20 -26.20
N SER A 427 6.15 -0.87 -26.76
CA SER A 427 7.58 -1.03 -26.97
C SER A 427 8.20 0.05 -27.86
N ALA A 428 9.40 0.49 -27.49
CA ALA A 428 10.23 1.40 -28.26
C ALA A 428 11.12 0.68 -29.29
N THR A 429 11.18 -0.66 -29.24
CA THR A 429 12.12 -1.48 -30.02
C THR A 429 11.49 -2.73 -30.64
N ARG A 430 10.45 -3.30 -30.02
CA ARG A 430 9.72 -4.49 -30.51
C ARG A 430 8.46 -4.10 -31.27
N GLY A 431 8.09 -4.88 -32.26
CA GLY A 431 6.83 -4.78 -32.97
C GLY A 431 6.60 -6.04 -33.79
N GLY A 432 5.38 -6.24 -34.31
CA GLY A 432 5.01 -7.49 -34.99
C GLY A 432 4.49 -8.56 -34.04
N GLY A 433 3.75 -8.15 -33.03
CA GLY A 433 3.18 -8.99 -31.98
C GLY A 433 2.84 -8.15 -30.76
N GLU A 434 3.61 -7.07 -30.53
CA GLU A 434 3.45 -6.15 -29.41
C GLU A 434 3.09 -4.74 -29.91
N GLY A 435 2.26 -4.02 -29.16
CA GLY A 435 1.85 -2.66 -29.40
C GLY A 435 1.31 -1.91 -28.17
N GLY A 436 1.01 -0.63 -28.36
CA GLY A 436 0.38 0.12 -27.28
C GLY A 436 -1.01 -0.44 -26.91
N LEU A 437 -1.77 -0.95 -27.87
CA LEU A 437 -3.04 -1.65 -27.63
C LEU A 437 -2.94 -3.06 -28.20
N ASP A 438 -3.00 -4.04 -27.31
CA ASP A 438 -3.11 -5.45 -27.66
C ASP A 438 -4.35 -6.08 -27.03
N SER A 439 -4.99 -6.95 -27.81
CA SER A 439 -6.20 -7.65 -27.42
C SER A 439 -6.39 -8.82 -28.37
N ASN A 440 -6.42 -10.03 -27.81
CA ASN A 440 -6.79 -11.24 -28.55
C ASN A 440 -8.27 -11.24 -28.95
N GLY A 441 -9.09 -10.57 -28.14
CA GLY A 441 -10.51 -10.36 -28.36
C GLY A 441 -10.83 -9.07 -29.11
N ALA A 442 -12.03 -8.53 -28.85
CA ALA A 442 -12.49 -7.33 -29.52
C ALA A 442 -11.98 -6.07 -28.81
N LEU A 443 -11.24 -5.22 -29.53
CA LEU A 443 -10.98 -3.85 -29.13
C LEU A 443 -12.21 -2.96 -29.38
N THR A 444 -12.78 -2.39 -28.32
CA THR A 444 -13.93 -1.48 -28.40
C THR A 444 -13.57 -0.09 -27.86
N ILE A 445 -13.87 0.95 -28.65
CA ILE A 445 -13.65 2.35 -28.25
C ILE A 445 -14.96 3.12 -28.44
N THR A 446 -15.61 3.50 -27.34
CA THR A 446 -16.91 4.19 -27.35
C THR A 446 -16.87 5.59 -26.76
N GLY A 447 -15.82 5.95 -26.01
CA GLY A 447 -15.68 7.27 -25.41
C GLY A 447 -14.31 7.55 -24.82
N GLY A 448 -14.17 8.72 -24.20
CA GLY A 448 -12.92 9.17 -23.59
C GLY A 448 -11.96 9.87 -24.56
N THR A 449 -10.72 10.04 -24.09
CA THR A 449 -9.56 10.47 -24.88
C THR A 449 -8.52 9.37 -24.81
N LEU A 450 -8.08 8.88 -25.96
CA LEU A 450 -7.06 7.84 -26.08
C LEU A 450 -5.91 8.33 -26.96
N VAL A 451 -4.69 8.14 -26.47
CA VAL A 451 -3.49 8.15 -27.29
C VAL A 451 -2.73 6.86 -27.06
N SER A 452 -2.46 6.13 -28.12
CA SER A 452 -1.59 4.96 -28.09
C SER A 452 -0.39 5.15 -29.00
N SER A 453 0.78 4.67 -28.58
CA SER A 453 2.02 4.81 -29.32
C SER A 453 2.97 3.64 -29.05
N GLY A 454 3.97 3.51 -29.91
CA GLY A 454 4.99 2.46 -29.86
C GLY A 454 5.57 2.26 -31.26
N ILE A 455 6.45 1.26 -31.42
CA ILE A 455 6.78 0.78 -32.77
C ILE A 455 5.51 0.30 -33.48
N SER A 456 4.66 -0.44 -32.76
CA SER A 456 3.24 -0.60 -33.09
C SER A 456 2.40 0.21 -32.10
N ALA A 457 1.51 1.09 -32.59
CA ALA A 457 0.55 1.75 -31.69
C ALA A 457 -0.63 0.85 -31.32
N THR A 458 -0.87 -0.20 -32.11
CA THR A 458 -1.92 -1.18 -31.88
C THR A 458 -1.57 -2.42 -32.70
N THR A 459 -1.80 -3.58 -32.14
CA THR A 459 -1.77 -4.90 -32.81
C THR A 459 -3.20 -5.40 -33.01
N SER A 460 -4.13 -4.99 -32.14
CA SER A 460 -5.56 -5.25 -32.31
C SER A 460 -6.14 -4.54 -33.54
N THR A 461 -7.20 -5.14 -34.10
CA THR A 461 -8.00 -4.49 -35.14
C THR A 461 -8.78 -3.32 -34.56
N LEU A 462 -8.49 -2.09 -35.03
CA LEU A 462 -9.22 -0.90 -34.59
C LEU A 462 -10.71 -0.97 -34.95
N PRO A 463 -11.61 -0.51 -34.06
CA PRO A 463 -13.05 -0.73 -34.22
C PRO A 463 -13.65 0.05 -35.40
N SER A 464 -14.58 -0.59 -36.11
CA SER A 464 -15.34 0.00 -37.23
C SER A 464 -16.61 0.75 -36.82
N SER A 465 -16.94 0.75 -35.53
CA SER A 465 -18.07 1.47 -34.91
C SER A 465 -17.65 2.13 -33.59
N GLY A 466 -18.51 2.96 -33.00
CA GLY A 466 -18.17 3.74 -31.82
C GLY A 466 -17.39 5.03 -32.15
N GLN A 467 -16.54 5.48 -31.24
CA GLN A 467 -15.81 6.74 -31.34
C GLN A 467 -14.86 6.73 -32.55
N GLY A 468 -14.62 7.91 -33.14
CA GLY A 468 -13.71 8.05 -34.27
C GLY A 468 -12.25 8.06 -33.82
N TRP A 469 -11.37 7.49 -34.63
CA TRP A 469 -9.93 7.41 -34.37
C TRP A 469 -9.11 7.79 -35.61
N VAL A 470 -7.89 8.28 -35.38
CA VAL A 470 -6.86 8.53 -36.40
C VAL A 470 -5.65 7.68 -36.06
N SER A 471 -5.21 6.84 -37.00
CA SER A 471 -4.00 6.01 -36.87
C SER A 471 -2.97 6.42 -37.91
N ILE A 472 -1.74 6.68 -37.48
CA ILE A 472 -0.62 7.03 -38.35
C ILE A 472 0.57 6.13 -38.04
N THR A 473 1.17 5.58 -39.09
CA THR A 473 2.47 4.89 -39.03
C THR A 473 3.47 5.67 -39.87
N PHE A 474 4.51 6.19 -39.24
CA PHE A 474 5.56 6.93 -39.92
C PHE A 474 6.44 6.02 -40.77
N SER A 475 7.01 6.55 -41.85
CA SER A 475 7.92 5.81 -42.72
C SER A 475 9.22 5.41 -42.01
N ALA A 476 9.62 6.16 -40.98
CA ALA A 476 10.77 5.89 -40.13
C ALA A 476 10.41 6.10 -38.64
N ASN A 477 11.18 5.45 -37.75
CA ASN A 477 11.06 5.63 -36.31
C ASN A 477 11.31 7.10 -35.95
N GLN A 478 10.45 7.64 -35.10
CA GLN A 478 10.57 8.96 -34.50
C GLN A 478 11.31 8.84 -33.17
N PRO A 479 12.33 9.69 -32.90
CA PRO A 479 13.00 9.73 -31.60
C PRO A 479 12.03 10.08 -30.45
N ALA A 480 12.35 9.60 -29.24
CA ALA A 480 11.69 10.03 -28.02
C ALA A 480 11.66 11.57 -27.91
N GLY A 481 10.57 12.13 -27.38
CA GLY A 481 10.36 13.57 -27.25
C GLY A 481 9.97 14.28 -28.55
N THR A 482 9.90 13.59 -29.69
CA THR A 482 9.36 14.16 -30.94
C THR A 482 7.87 14.43 -30.76
N VAL A 483 7.47 15.70 -30.84
CA VAL A 483 6.07 16.09 -30.70
C VAL A 483 5.27 15.69 -31.94
N VAL A 484 4.09 15.11 -31.72
CA VAL A 484 3.07 14.82 -32.75
C VAL A 484 1.85 15.69 -32.47
N HIS A 485 1.42 16.46 -33.46
CA HIS A 485 0.17 17.22 -33.38
C HIS A 485 -0.88 16.60 -34.30
N LEU A 486 -2.08 16.40 -33.77
CA LEU A 486 -3.27 16.11 -34.55
C LEU A 486 -4.12 17.38 -34.65
N ALA A 487 -4.51 17.74 -35.87
CA ALA A 487 -5.34 18.91 -36.13
C ALA A 487 -6.39 18.64 -37.20
N THR A 488 -7.45 19.44 -37.22
CA THR A 488 -8.36 19.51 -38.38
C THR A 488 -7.61 20.03 -39.61
N SER A 489 -8.16 19.78 -40.80
CA SER A 489 -7.64 20.35 -42.05
C SER A 489 -7.67 21.89 -42.09
N SER A 490 -8.53 22.52 -41.28
CA SER A 490 -8.59 23.98 -41.10
C SER A 490 -7.55 24.53 -40.10
N GLY A 491 -6.72 23.66 -39.48
CA GLY A 491 -5.65 24.07 -38.57
C GLY A 491 -6.07 24.20 -37.10
N THR A 492 -7.24 23.67 -36.70
CA THR A 492 -7.62 23.60 -35.28
C THR A 492 -6.95 22.41 -34.62
N GLN A 493 -6.19 22.64 -33.55
CA GLN A 493 -5.52 21.57 -32.80
C GLN A 493 -6.52 20.70 -32.04
N ILE A 494 -6.39 19.39 -32.19
CA ILE A 494 -7.15 18.37 -31.45
C ILE A 494 -6.33 17.89 -30.24
N ALA A 495 -5.08 17.52 -30.48
CA ALA A 495 -4.17 17.03 -29.44
C ALA A 495 -2.69 17.26 -29.84
N SER A 496 -1.83 17.43 -28.83
CA SER A 496 -0.38 17.35 -28.98
C SER A 496 0.16 16.26 -28.07
N TYR A 497 1.02 15.40 -28.59
CA TYR A 497 1.59 14.27 -27.86
C TYR A 497 3.11 14.29 -27.94
N GLN A 498 3.76 14.22 -26.79
CA GLN A 498 5.21 14.17 -26.65
C GLN A 498 5.61 12.91 -25.86
N PRO A 499 5.78 11.76 -26.53
CA PRO A 499 6.10 10.50 -25.88
C PRO A 499 7.51 10.49 -25.27
N ALA A 500 7.66 9.79 -24.15
CA ALA A 500 8.96 9.55 -23.51
C ALA A 500 9.78 8.44 -24.21
N LYS A 501 9.14 7.62 -25.05
CA LYS A 501 9.78 6.54 -25.82
C LYS A 501 9.84 6.88 -27.31
N ALA A 502 10.80 6.27 -28.02
CA ALA A 502 10.79 6.28 -29.48
C ALA A 502 9.57 5.51 -30.00
N PHE A 503 9.04 5.91 -31.15
CA PHE A 503 7.80 5.37 -31.68
C PHE A 503 7.78 5.40 -33.20
N ARG A 504 6.87 4.64 -33.80
CA ARG A 504 6.61 4.67 -35.25
C ARG A 504 5.12 4.75 -35.55
N GLY A 505 4.28 4.17 -34.71
CA GLY A 505 2.83 4.32 -34.76
C GLY A 505 2.32 5.32 -33.73
N VAL A 506 1.23 6.01 -34.06
CA VAL A 506 0.37 6.70 -33.08
C VAL A 506 -1.10 6.50 -33.46
N VAL A 507 -1.94 6.17 -32.48
CA VAL A 507 -3.41 6.18 -32.57
C VAL A 507 -3.94 7.27 -31.67
N PHE A 508 -4.85 8.09 -32.18
CA PHE A 508 -5.64 9.06 -31.42
C PHE A 508 -7.12 8.70 -31.50
N SER A 509 -7.84 8.72 -30.38
CA SER A 509 -9.32 8.69 -30.35
C SER A 509 -9.82 9.77 -29.39
N SER A 510 -10.86 10.51 -29.78
CA SER A 510 -11.55 11.45 -28.90
C SER A 510 -12.90 11.84 -29.48
N SER A 511 -13.74 12.52 -28.70
CA SER A 511 -15.03 13.06 -29.16
C SER A 511 -14.90 14.11 -30.26
N GLN A 512 -13.70 14.67 -30.47
CA GLN A 512 -13.43 15.65 -31.53
C GLN A 512 -13.06 14.99 -32.87
N ILE A 513 -12.90 13.66 -32.90
CA ILE A 513 -12.57 12.90 -34.11
C ILE A 513 -13.83 12.32 -34.73
N THR A 514 -14.19 12.81 -35.91
CA THR A 514 -15.35 12.35 -36.68
C THR A 514 -14.90 11.36 -37.76
N ARG A 515 -15.48 10.16 -37.78
CA ARG A 515 -15.19 9.12 -38.78
C ARG A 515 -15.39 9.64 -40.20
N GLY A 516 -14.51 9.24 -41.12
CA GLY A 516 -14.54 9.68 -42.52
C GLY A 516 -14.04 11.11 -42.76
N THR A 517 -13.69 11.86 -41.72
CA THR A 517 -13.10 13.20 -41.85
C THR A 517 -11.58 13.12 -41.95
N THR A 518 -10.99 13.98 -42.79
CA THR A 518 -9.53 14.09 -42.93
C THR A 518 -8.93 15.01 -41.87
N TYR A 519 -7.90 14.53 -41.20
CA TYR A 519 -7.11 15.24 -40.19
C TYR A 519 -5.67 15.43 -40.67
N ALA A 520 -5.05 16.53 -40.26
CA ALA A 520 -3.64 16.82 -40.51
C ALA A 520 -2.78 16.30 -39.34
N VAL A 521 -1.71 15.57 -39.67
CA VAL A 521 -0.70 15.12 -38.72
C VAL A 521 0.56 15.94 -38.93
N ARG A 522 1.08 16.54 -37.85
CA ARG A 522 2.30 17.35 -37.85
C ARG A 522 3.31 16.79 -36.87
N THR A 523 4.60 16.98 -37.14
CA THR A 523 5.68 16.62 -36.20
C THR A 523 6.60 17.80 -35.90
N GLY A 524 7.27 17.74 -34.75
CA GLY A 524 8.16 18.78 -34.25
C GLY A 524 7.44 19.99 -33.66
N GLY A 525 8.12 21.14 -33.61
CA GLY A 525 7.60 22.33 -32.94
C GLY A 525 7.63 22.20 -31.41
N THR A 526 6.71 22.89 -30.74
CA THR A 526 6.59 22.93 -29.27
C THR A 526 5.20 22.48 -28.84
N VAL A 527 5.12 21.92 -27.63
CA VAL A 527 3.84 21.69 -26.94
C VAL A 527 3.38 22.97 -26.25
N SER A 528 2.07 23.18 -26.22
CA SER A 528 1.39 24.23 -25.44
C SER A 528 0.01 23.69 -25.02
N GLY A 529 -0.70 24.40 -24.13
CA GLY A 529 -1.98 23.93 -23.60
C GLY A 529 -1.84 23.21 -22.26
N THR A 530 -2.84 22.40 -21.90
CA THR A 530 -2.91 21.73 -20.60
C THR A 530 -2.38 20.31 -20.71
N ALA A 531 -1.38 19.96 -19.90
CA ALA A 531 -0.89 18.59 -19.76
C ALA A 531 -1.98 17.72 -19.11
N VAL A 532 -2.33 16.60 -19.73
CA VAL A 532 -3.36 15.67 -19.24
C VAL A 532 -2.80 14.32 -18.78
N GLY A 533 -1.49 14.09 -18.92
CA GLY A 533 -0.80 12.87 -18.48
C GLY A 533 -0.03 12.18 -19.62
N GLY A 534 1.01 11.42 -19.28
CA GLY A 534 1.76 10.58 -20.25
C GLY A 534 2.39 11.31 -21.45
N GLY A 535 2.56 12.64 -21.38
CA GLY A 535 3.04 13.46 -22.50
C GLY A 535 1.94 13.95 -23.44
N LEU A 536 0.66 13.70 -23.14
CA LEU A 536 -0.47 14.26 -23.87
C LEU A 536 -0.82 15.66 -23.36
N TYR A 537 -1.12 16.55 -24.30
CA TYR A 537 -1.58 17.92 -24.08
C TYR A 537 -2.85 18.17 -24.90
N THR A 538 -3.80 18.87 -24.28
CA THR A 538 -5.05 19.28 -24.92
C THR A 538 -5.21 20.80 -24.88
N GLY A 539 -5.92 21.33 -25.88
CA GLY A 539 -5.89 22.78 -26.16
C GLY A 539 -4.50 23.25 -26.57
N GLY A 540 -4.32 24.56 -26.77
CA GLY A 540 -3.03 25.14 -27.17
C GLY A 540 -2.99 25.57 -28.64
N THR A 541 -1.79 25.95 -29.08
CA THR A 541 -1.53 26.48 -30.43
C THR A 541 -0.84 25.43 -31.29
N LEU A 542 -1.38 25.22 -32.49
CA LEU A 542 -0.82 24.31 -33.47
C LEU A 542 0.58 24.76 -33.90
N SER A 543 1.55 23.84 -33.84
CA SER A 543 2.92 24.07 -34.29
C SER A 543 3.46 22.90 -35.13
N GLY A 544 4.77 22.86 -35.40
CA GLY A 544 5.41 21.80 -36.17
C GLY A 544 5.11 21.84 -37.67
N ASN A 545 5.64 20.88 -38.43
CA ASN A 545 5.45 20.76 -39.88
C ASN A 545 4.43 19.66 -40.19
N GLN A 546 3.50 19.92 -41.11
CA GLN A 546 2.60 18.87 -41.58
C GLN A 546 3.38 17.83 -42.36
N VAL A 547 3.23 16.57 -41.95
CA VAL A 547 3.94 15.43 -42.55
C VAL A 547 2.99 14.44 -43.19
N SER A 548 1.70 14.44 -42.81
CA SER A 548 0.68 13.57 -43.40
C SER A 548 -0.72 14.16 -43.23
N THR A 549 -1.67 13.60 -43.98
CA THR A 549 -3.11 13.73 -43.73
C THR A 549 -3.71 12.33 -43.65
N VAL A 550 -4.58 12.10 -42.68
CA VAL A 550 -5.19 10.78 -42.42
C VAL A 550 -6.70 10.91 -42.35
N VAL A 551 -7.43 10.02 -43.00
CA VAL A 551 -8.88 9.92 -42.86
C VAL A 551 -9.16 9.12 -41.59
N ALA A 552 -9.92 9.71 -40.66
CA ALA A 552 -10.31 9.03 -39.43
C ALA A 552 -11.17 7.79 -39.75
N GLY A 553 -10.92 6.68 -39.04
CA GLY A 553 -11.43 5.32 -39.30
C GLY A 553 -12.80 5.29 -39.97
N ALA A 554 -12.79 5.17 -41.31
CA ALA A 554 -13.95 4.91 -42.15
C ALA A 554 -13.93 3.43 -42.54
N ARG A 555 -15.11 2.83 -42.64
CA ARG A 555 -15.30 1.42 -43.00
C ARG A 555 -14.56 1.00 -44.26
#